data_AF-A1HR41-F1
#
_entry.id   AF-A1HR41-F1
#
_cell.length_a   1.000
_cell.length_b   1.000
_cell.length_c   1.000
_cell.angle_alpha   90.00
_cell.angle_beta   90.00
_cell.angle_gamma   90.00
#
_symmetry.space_group_name_H-M   'P 1'
#
loop_
_entity.id
_entity.type
_entity.pdbx_description
1 polymer ?
#
loop_
_entity_poly.entity_id
_entity_poly.type
_entity_poly.pdbx_seq_one_letter_code
_entity_poly.pdbx_strand_id
1 'polypeptide(L)'
;MKMLKPATKFIKNSPIEQFNHILSEVAEAHFELLLSSKEKNADKNTNIVLARELVDIQVSCETMLACLGYNDEERDKLRRHVYEKNKARGYYDE
;
A
#
# COMPACT_ATOMS: atom_id res chain seq x y z
N MET A 1 1.68 -15.67 5.87
CA MET A 1 1.82 -14.45 5.02
C MET A 1 3.18 -13.84 5.30
N LYS A 2 4.00 -13.55 4.28
CA LYS A 2 5.29 -12.87 4.51
C LYS A 2 5.01 -11.47 5.10
N MET A 3 5.79 -11.08 6.09
CA MET A 3 5.65 -9.77 6.74
C MET A 3 6.04 -8.67 5.77
N LEU A 4 5.16 -7.69 5.58
CA LEU A 4 5.47 -6.48 4.84
C LEU A 4 6.51 -5.68 5.63
N LYS A 5 7.56 -5.22 4.96
CA LYS A 5 8.66 -4.50 5.59
C LYS A 5 8.66 -3.05 5.12
N PRO A 6 8.96 -2.10 6.02
CA PRO A 6 9.07 -0.70 5.65
C PRO A 6 10.29 -0.48 4.76
N ALA A 7 10.19 0.46 3.83
CA ALA A 7 11.30 0.89 3.00
C ALA A 7 12.27 1.72 3.86
N THR A 8 13.42 1.14 4.20
CA THR A 8 14.38 1.72 5.16
C THR A 8 14.96 3.07 4.73
N LYS A 9 14.98 3.35 3.42
CA LYS A 9 15.39 4.63 2.85
C LYS A 9 14.53 5.81 3.36
N PHE A 10 13.25 5.58 3.63
CA PHE A 10 12.27 6.61 3.98
C PHE A 10 11.90 6.63 5.46
N ILE A 11 12.47 5.73 6.29
CA ILE A 11 12.15 5.64 7.73
C ILE A 11 12.40 6.96 8.49
N LYS A 12 13.33 7.78 8.01
CA LYS A 12 13.67 9.06 8.63
C LYS A 12 12.78 10.22 8.19
N ASN A 13 11.85 9.99 7.27
CA ASN A 13 10.89 11.00 6.86
C ASN A 13 10.03 11.42 8.07
N SER A 14 9.71 12.69 8.15
CA SER A 14 8.62 13.16 9.00
C SER A 14 7.28 12.55 8.54
N PRO A 15 6.26 12.48 9.41
CA PRO A 15 4.93 12.00 9.03
C PRO A 15 4.34 12.74 7.83
N ILE A 16 4.58 14.04 7.69
CA ILE A 16 4.08 14.84 6.56
C ILE A 16 4.82 14.47 5.26
N GLU A 17 6.15 14.35 5.29
CA GLU A 17 6.93 13.92 4.11
C GLU A 17 6.53 12.53 3.64
N GLN A 18 6.34 11.59 4.57
CA GLN A 18 5.93 10.24 4.22
C GLN A 18 4.48 10.17 3.73
N PHE A 19 3.58 10.98 4.28
CA PHE A 19 2.22 11.07 3.75
C PHE A 19 2.19 11.66 2.35
N ASN A 20 3.00 12.69 2.06
CA ASN A 20 3.16 13.22 0.71
C ASN A 20 3.72 12.17 -0.26
N HIS A 21 4.64 11.31 0.19
CA HIS A 21 5.11 10.19 -0.62
C HIS A 21 3.97 9.21 -0.95
N ILE A 22 3.13 8.82 0.02
CA ILE A 22 1.94 8.01 -0.23
C ILE A 22 1.03 8.67 -1.29
N LEU A 23 0.82 9.98 -1.21
CA LEU A 23 0.02 10.71 -2.20
C LEU A 23 0.64 10.65 -3.61
N SER A 24 1.97 10.66 -3.72
CA SER A 24 2.67 10.46 -5.01
C SER A 24 2.39 9.07 -5.58
N GLU A 25 2.58 8.02 -4.79
CA GLU A 25 2.34 6.63 -5.21
C GLU A 25 0.88 6.41 -5.63
N VAL A 26 -0.07 7.02 -4.91
CA VAL A 26 -1.51 6.99 -5.28
C VAL A 26 -1.74 7.72 -6.60
N ALA A 27 -1.08 8.85 -6.85
CA ALA A 27 -1.19 9.58 -8.10
C ALA A 27 -0.61 8.80 -9.29
N GLU A 28 0.50 8.08 -9.07
CA GLU A 28 1.12 7.20 -10.06
C GLU A 28 0.20 6.02 -10.43
N ALA A 29 -0.33 5.31 -9.42
CA ALA A 29 -1.32 4.24 -9.65
C ALA A 29 -2.57 4.75 -10.38
N HIS A 30 -3.07 5.94 -10.02
CA HIS A 30 -4.21 6.55 -10.70
C HIS A 30 -3.91 6.91 -12.16
N PHE A 31 -2.71 7.43 -12.44
CA PHE A 31 -2.29 7.74 -13.80
C PHE A 31 -2.22 6.48 -14.68
N GLU A 32 -1.63 5.41 -14.17
CA GLU A 32 -1.55 4.11 -14.86
C GLU A 32 -2.96 3.52 -15.13
N LEU A 33 -3.87 3.64 -14.16
CA LEU A 33 -5.27 3.25 -14.35
C LEU A 33 -5.92 4.06 -15.48
N LEU A 34 -5.71 5.37 -15.54
CA LEU A 34 -6.25 6.22 -16.60
C LEU A 34 -5.70 5.85 -17.98
N LEU A 35 -4.40 5.58 -18.09
CA LEU A 35 -3.79 5.10 -19.33
C LEU A 35 -4.44 3.79 -19.78
N SER A 36 -4.56 2.82 -18.87
CA SER A 36 -5.19 1.53 -19.13
C SER A 36 -6.63 1.64 -19.61
N SER A 37 -7.39 2.58 -19.05
CA SER A 37 -8.82 2.76 -19.37
C SER A 37 -9.05 3.34 -20.77
N LYS A 38 -8.06 4.04 -21.33
CA LYS A 38 -8.12 4.60 -22.69
C LYS A 38 -7.72 3.58 -23.75
N GLU A 39 -6.96 2.56 -23.38
CA GLU A 39 -6.59 1.47 -24.27
C GLU A 39 -7.73 0.44 -24.32
N LYS A 40 -8.35 0.27 -25.48
CA LYS A 40 -9.49 -0.67 -25.67
C LYS A 40 -9.15 -2.14 -25.36
N ASN A 41 -7.86 -2.46 -25.22
CA ASN A 41 -7.34 -3.78 -24.86
C ASN A 41 -6.22 -3.60 -23.83
N ALA A 42 -6.57 -3.38 -22.56
CA ALA A 42 -5.58 -3.41 -21.48
C ALA A 42 -4.82 -4.75 -21.55
N ASP A 43 -3.54 -4.71 -21.89
CA ASP A 43 -2.74 -5.92 -22.01
C ASP A 43 -2.31 -6.41 -20.62
N LYS A 44 -1.73 -7.61 -20.56
CA LYS A 44 -1.22 -8.18 -19.31
C LYS A 44 -0.13 -7.29 -18.67
N ASN A 45 0.61 -6.52 -19.46
CA ASN A 45 1.67 -5.63 -18.98
C ASN A 45 1.08 -4.42 -18.26
N THR A 46 0.00 -3.82 -18.77
CA THR A 46 -0.67 -2.70 -18.10
C THR A 46 -1.21 -3.10 -16.72
N ASN A 47 -1.76 -4.31 -16.61
CA ASN A 47 -2.18 -4.87 -15.31
C ASN A 47 -1.00 -5.13 -14.37
N ILE A 48 0.16 -5.52 -14.90
CA ILE A 48 1.38 -5.71 -14.10
C ILE A 48 1.89 -4.37 -13.55
N VAL A 49 1.85 -3.30 -14.35
CA VAL A 49 2.29 -1.97 -13.90
C VAL A 49 1.38 -1.46 -12.78
N LEU A 50 0.06 -1.47 -12.97
CA LEU A 50 -0.88 -1.07 -11.93
C LEU A 50 -0.72 -1.92 -10.66
N ALA A 51 -0.54 -3.24 -10.80
CA ALA A 51 -0.30 -4.11 -9.65
C ALA A 51 0.98 -3.73 -8.88
N ARG A 52 2.04 -3.29 -9.58
CA ARG A 52 3.26 -2.79 -8.94
C ARG A 52 2.98 -1.52 -8.13
N GLU A 53 2.36 -0.52 -8.74
CA GLU A 53 2.06 0.75 -8.06
C GLU A 53 1.18 0.54 -6.81
N LEU A 54 0.21 -0.38 -6.88
CA LEU A 54 -0.60 -0.76 -5.72
C LEU A 54 0.21 -1.41 -4.59
N VAL A 55 1.22 -2.21 -4.92
CA VAL A 55 2.14 -2.78 -3.94
C VAL A 55 3.07 -1.70 -3.36
N ASP A 56 3.51 -0.74 -4.17
CA ASP A 56 4.31 0.39 -3.69
C ASP A 56 3.53 1.25 -2.70
N ILE A 57 2.23 1.49 -2.94
CA ILE A 57 1.32 2.13 -1.95
C ILE A 57 1.26 1.33 -0.64
N GLN A 58 1.17 -0.01 -0.71
CA GLN A 58 1.17 -0.85 0.49
C GLN A 58 2.47 -0.68 1.30
N VAL A 59 3.62 -0.70 0.62
CA VAL A 59 4.94 -0.53 1.25
C VAL A 59 5.09 0.88 1.85
N SER A 60 4.60 1.91 1.16
CA SER A 60 4.61 3.30 1.64
C SER A 60 3.74 3.49 2.88
N CYS A 61 2.59 2.81 2.96
CA CYS A 61 1.76 2.75 4.16
C CYS A 61 2.47 2.03 5.33
N GLU A 62 3.13 0.89 5.07
CA GLU A 62 3.90 0.17 6.11
C GLU A 62 5.07 1.02 6.62
N THR A 63 5.69 1.80 5.74
CA THR A 63 6.76 2.73 6.07
C THR A 63 6.25 3.90 6.92
N MET A 64 5.05 4.43 6.62
CA MET A 64 4.42 5.46 7.44
C MET A 64 4.16 4.97 8.87
N LEU A 65 3.69 3.73 9.05
CA LEU A 65 3.55 3.15 10.38
C LEU A 65 4.90 3.09 11.12
N ALA A 66 5.98 2.75 10.42
CA ALA A 66 7.33 2.80 11.01
C ALA A 66 7.77 4.23 11.37
N CYS A 67 7.51 5.23 10.51
CA CYS A 67 7.77 6.65 10.80
C CYS A 67 6.97 7.17 12.01
N LEU A 68 5.78 6.62 12.25
CA LEU A 68 4.97 6.91 13.44
C LEU A 68 5.48 6.22 14.71
N GLY A 69 6.55 5.42 14.62
CA GLY A 69 7.20 4.77 15.76
C GLY A 69 6.78 3.33 16.01
N TYR A 70 5.91 2.75 15.16
CA TYR A 70 5.48 1.36 15.34
C TYR A 70 6.55 0.39 14.89
N ASN A 71 6.95 -0.51 15.79
CA ASN A 71 7.89 -1.58 15.50
C ASN A 71 7.22 -2.73 14.71
N ASP A 72 8.03 -3.71 14.29
CA ASP A 72 7.56 -4.82 13.45
C ASP A 72 6.40 -5.63 14.09
N GLU A 73 6.47 -5.88 15.39
CA GLU A 73 5.45 -6.66 16.11
C GLU A 73 4.14 -5.88 16.24
N GLU A 74 4.23 -4.57 16.51
CA GLU A 74 3.05 -3.71 16.64
C GLU A 74 2.32 -3.54 15.30
N ARG A 75 3.07 -3.35 14.20
CA ARG A 75 2.47 -3.30 12.85
C ARG A 75 1.80 -4.61 12.47
N ASP A 76 2.37 -5.74 12.88
CA ASP A 76 1.77 -7.04 12.66
C ASP A 76 0.47 -7.25 13.45
N LYS A 77 0.46 -6.85 14.73
CA LYS A 77 -0.76 -6.84 15.56
C LYS A 77 -1.84 -5.93 14.96
N LEU A 78 -1.49 -4.75 14.47
CA LEU A 78 -2.42 -3.84 13.80
C LEU A 78 -3.04 -4.46 12.55
N ARG A 79 -2.22 -5.10 11.68
CA ARG A 79 -2.73 -5.79 10.48
C ARG A 79 -3.73 -6.89 10.83
N ARG A 80 -3.43 -7.71 11.85
CA ARG A 80 -4.36 -8.74 12.34
C ARG A 80 -5.65 -8.12 12.90
N HIS A 81 -5.54 -7.06 13.71
CA HIS A 81 -6.71 -6.39 14.26
C HIS A 81 -7.64 -5.84 13.16
N VAL A 82 -7.08 -5.20 12.12
CA VAL A 82 -7.86 -4.71 10.98
C VAL A 82 -8.50 -5.87 10.21
N TYR A 83 -7.79 -6.97 10.01
CA TYR A 83 -8.32 -8.16 9.35
C TYR A 83 -9.51 -8.75 10.12
N GLU A 84 -9.37 -9.00 11.43
CA GLU A 84 -10.47 -9.54 12.25
C GLU A 84 -11.68 -8.60 12.30
N LYS A 85 -11.43 -7.28 12.37
CA LYS A 85 -12.50 -6.27 12.28
C LYS A 85 -13.25 -6.35 10.95
N ASN A 86 -12.54 -6.55 9.83
CA ASN A 86 -13.15 -6.67 8.50
C ASN A 86 -13.85 -8.02 8.32
N LYS A 87 -13.32 -9.10 8.90
CA LYS A 87 -13.97 -10.41 8.95
C LYS A 87 -15.30 -10.34 9.69
N ALA A 88 -15.33 -9.70 10.86
CA ALA A 88 -16.56 -9.49 11.63
C ALA A 88 -17.61 -8.63 10.88
N ARG A 89 -17.20 -7.85 9.87
CA ARG A 89 -18.09 -7.06 9.00
C ARG A 89 -18.56 -7.82 7.76
N GLY A 90 -18.12 -9.06 7.56
CA GLY A 90 -18.46 -9.86 6.38
C GLY A 90 -17.77 -9.41 5.09
N TYR A 91 -16.59 -8.78 5.17
CA TYR A 91 -15.84 -8.37 3.97
C TYR A 91 -15.11 -9.53 3.29
N TYR A 92 -15.05 -10.69 3.95
CA TYR A 92 -14.40 -11.89 3.45
C TYR A 92 -15.42 -13.02 3.45
N ASP A 93 -15.53 -13.73 2.33
CA ASP A 93 -16.24 -15.00 2.26
C ASP A 93 -15.48 -16.05 3.10
N GLU A 94 -16.22 -16.93 3.78
CA GLU A 94 -15.65 -18.04 4.58
C GLU A 94 -15.13 -19.20 3.72
#